data_AF-A0A095WFB2-F1
#
_entry.id   AF-A0A095WFB2-F1
#
_cell.length_a   1.000
_cell.length_b   1.000
_cell.length_c   1.000
_cell.angle_alpha   90.00
_cell.angle_beta   90.00
_cell.angle_gamma   90.00
#
_symmetry.space_group_name_H-M   'P 1'
#
loop_
_entity.id
_entity.type
_entity.pdbx_description
1 polymer ?
#
loop_
_entity_poly.entity_id
_entity_poly.type
_entity_poly.pdbx_seq_one_letter_code
_entity_poly.pdbx_strand_id
1 'polypeptide(L)'
;MSPALCLSGEGAAVELWLLRLAAARQRQRQAARDWLAAELVRRGAGASWAESAKGPRMPAGARWQSSFSYCGPYILCGLSRLGAPGVDLAGGESWPGDADVARLYCGPEVAAGLAASPPAERPDAFARAWSALEARLKACRRGLEEHSPERERHLAAARITCQVRHDGLWASAALCPDVADAAPGG
;
A
#
# COMPACT_ATOMS: atom_id res chain seq x y z
N MET A 1 12.02 4.53 18.41
CA MET A 1 11.03 4.55 17.31
C MET A 1 10.42 5.94 17.31
N SER A 2 10.36 6.62 16.17
CA SER A 2 9.70 7.93 16.07
C SER A 2 8.17 7.77 16.24
N PRO A 3 7.45 8.81 16.68
CA PRO A 3 5.98 8.78 16.69
C PRO A 3 5.44 8.47 15.29
N ALA A 4 4.34 7.72 15.23
CA ALA A 4 3.69 7.41 13.97
C ALA A 4 3.13 8.70 13.34
N LEU A 5 3.46 8.94 12.08
CA LEU A 5 2.98 10.09 11.32
C LEU A 5 1.75 9.68 10.51
N CYS A 6 0.62 10.36 10.70
CA CYS A 6 -0.55 10.18 9.85
C CYS A 6 -0.36 10.94 8.52
N LEU A 7 -0.39 10.23 7.41
CA LEU A 7 -0.14 10.76 6.07
C LEU A 7 -1.42 11.12 5.30
N SER A 8 -2.56 10.49 5.61
CA SER A 8 -3.84 10.68 4.91
C SER A 8 -4.91 11.40 5.74
N GLY A 9 -4.65 11.63 7.04
CA GLY A 9 -5.65 12.03 8.03
C GLY A 9 -6.45 10.86 8.60
N GLU A 10 -6.94 11.02 9.83
CA GLU A 10 -7.86 10.06 10.48
C GLU A 10 -9.23 10.07 9.77
N GLY A 11 -9.85 8.89 9.64
CA GLY A 11 -11.16 8.76 8.96
C GLY A 11 -11.11 8.71 7.44
N ALA A 12 -9.91 8.78 6.83
CA ALA A 12 -9.72 8.52 5.40
C ALA A 12 -10.18 7.10 5.02
N ALA A 13 -10.50 6.90 3.73
CA ALA A 13 -10.92 5.59 3.23
C ALA A 13 -9.89 4.49 3.49
N VAL A 14 -8.61 4.84 3.42
CA VAL A 14 -7.49 4.09 4.00
C VAL A 14 -6.68 5.09 4.81
N GLU A 15 -6.60 4.86 6.11
CA GLU A 15 -5.76 5.63 6.99
C GLU A 15 -4.31 5.16 6.85
N LEU A 16 -3.45 6.09 6.48
CA LEU A 16 -2.06 5.82 6.15
C LEU A 16 -1.15 6.36 7.25
N TRP A 17 -0.38 5.47 7.86
CA TRP A 17 0.51 5.79 8.98
C TRP A 17 1.94 5.38 8.65
N LEU A 18 2.88 6.25 8.94
CA LEU A 18 4.30 6.03 8.69
C LEU A 18 5.05 5.95 10.02
N LEU A 19 5.74 4.84 10.24
CA LEU A 19 6.66 4.64 11.34
C LEU A 19 8.09 4.61 10.82
N ARG A 20 9.04 5.08 11.65
CA ARG A 20 10.46 5.02 11.34
C ARG A 20 11.21 4.23 12.42
N LEU A 21 11.87 3.17 12.00
CA LEU A 21 12.72 2.32 12.81
C LEU A 21 13.89 1.77 11.97
N ALA A 22 15.08 2.34 12.19
CA ALA A 22 16.34 1.83 11.64
C ALA A 22 16.76 0.56 12.41
N ALA A 23 16.20 -0.58 12.01
CA ALA A 23 16.50 -1.88 12.60
C ALA A 23 16.32 -2.99 11.56
N ALA A 24 16.79 -4.19 11.88
CA ALA A 24 16.55 -5.38 11.07
C ALA A 24 15.05 -5.62 10.82
N ARG A 25 14.71 -6.21 9.67
CA ARG A 25 13.32 -6.42 9.23
C ARG A 25 12.44 -7.13 10.27
N GLN A 26 13.01 -8.05 11.06
CA GLN A 26 12.29 -8.72 12.14
C GLN A 26 11.82 -7.75 13.24
N ARG A 27 12.67 -6.79 13.64
CA ARG A 27 12.29 -5.74 14.61
C ARG A 27 11.29 -4.77 14.02
N GLN A 28 11.40 -4.44 12.73
CA GLN A 28 10.40 -3.62 12.05
C GLN A 28 9.02 -4.29 12.03
N ARG A 29 8.96 -5.59 11.74
CA ARG A 29 7.70 -6.36 11.79
C ARG A 29 7.12 -6.39 13.21
N GLN A 30 7.96 -6.51 14.24
CA GLN A 30 7.50 -6.43 15.63
C GLN A 30 6.91 -5.05 15.94
N ALA A 31 7.59 -3.97 15.55
CA ALA A 31 7.06 -2.62 15.74
C ALA A 31 5.73 -2.39 15.01
N ALA A 32 5.55 -2.94 13.80
CA ALA A 32 4.29 -2.89 13.08
C ALA A 32 3.15 -3.60 13.83
N ARG A 33 3.44 -4.75 14.45
CA ARG A 33 2.48 -5.48 15.30
C ARG A 33 2.13 -4.69 16.55
N ASP A 34 3.12 -4.19 17.27
CA ASP A 34 2.92 -3.43 18.51
C ASP A 34 2.09 -2.18 18.24
N TRP A 35 2.37 -1.50 17.12
CA TRP A 35 1.57 -0.38 16.66
C TRP A 35 0.12 -0.77 16.33
N LEU A 36 -0.08 -1.84 15.55
CA LEU A 36 -1.43 -2.29 15.20
C LEU A 36 -2.23 -2.67 16.45
N ALA A 37 -1.60 -3.35 17.41
CA ALA A 37 -2.19 -3.72 18.68
C ALA A 37 -2.68 -2.50 19.45
N ALA A 38 -1.80 -1.53 19.66
CA ALA A 38 -2.11 -0.30 20.37
C ALA A 38 -3.23 0.48 19.66
N GLU A 39 -3.19 0.53 18.34
CA GLU A 39 -4.14 1.27 17.52
C GLU A 39 -5.55 0.65 17.55
N LEU A 40 -5.65 -0.69 17.55
CA LEU A 40 -6.93 -1.38 17.70
C LEU A 40 -7.51 -1.17 19.11
N VAL A 41 -6.69 -1.25 20.15
CA VAL A 41 -7.10 -0.97 21.54
C VAL A 41 -7.63 0.45 21.67
N ARG A 42 -6.92 1.45 21.11
CA ARG A 42 -7.35 2.86 21.09
C ARG A 42 -8.73 3.04 20.45
N ARG A 43 -9.06 2.22 19.46
CA ARG A 43 -10.32 2.25 18.72
C ARG A 43 -11.41 1.36 19.33
N GLY A 44 -11.17 0.76 20.49
CA GLY A 44 -12.10 -0.18 21.14
C GLY A 44 -12.34 -1.45 20.31
N ALA A 45 -11.39 -1.83 19.46
CA ALA A 45 -11.43 -3.06 18.68
C ALA A 45 -10.59 -4.15 19.35
N GLY A 46 -11.08 -5.39 19.30
CA GLY A 46 -10.33 -6.55 19.80
C GLY A 46 -9.04 -6.75 19.02
N ALA A 47 -7.96 -7.05 19.74
CA ALA A 47 -6.64 -7.30 19.18
C ALA A 47 -6.52 -8.71 18.58
N SER A 48 -7.33 -9.02 17.57
CA SER A 48 -7.31 -10.32 16.89
C SER A 48 -6.75 -10.18 15.48
N TRP A 49 -5.57 -10.76 15.25
CA TRP A 49 -4.95 -10.93 13.94
C TRP A 49 -4.04 -12.16 13.93
N ALA A 50 -3.76 -12.69 12.75
CA ALA A 50 -2.79 -13.76 12.53
C ALA A 50 -1.55 -13.21 11.82
N GLU A 51 -0.36 -13.75 12.14
CA GLU A 51 0.87 -13.40 11.42
C GLU A 51 0.84 -14.01 10.00
N SER A 52 1.38 -13.28 9.03
CA SER A 52 1.61 -13.78 7.68
C SER A 52 2.97 -13.31 7.16
N ALA A 53 3.45 -13.91 6.07
CA ALA A 53 4.69 -13.47 5.42
C ALA A 53 4.66 -11.98 4.99
N LYS A 54 3.47 -11.39 4.83
CA LYS A 54 3.24 -9.99 4.43
C LYS A 54 2.91 -9.06 5.60
N GLY A 55 2.98 -9.55 6.85
CA GLY A 55 2.62 -8.82 8.07
C GLY A 55 1.31 -9.32 8.70
N PRO A 56 0.85 -8.66 9.78
CA PRO A 56 -0.34 -9.10 10.51
C PRO A 56 -1.60 -8.95 9.65
N ARG A 57 -2.41 -10.01 9.61
CA ARG A 57 -3.64 -10.11 8.84
C ARG A 57 -4.83 -10.24 9.78
N MET A 58 -5.82 -9.37 9.60
CA MET A 58 -7.07 -9.41 10.35
C MET A 58 -7.93 -10.61 9.92
N PRO A 59 -8.73 -11.20 10.83
CA PRO A 59 -9.65 -12.27 10.48
C PRO A 59 -10.73 -11.79 9.50
N ALA A 60 -11.34 -12.73 8.79
CA ALA A 60 -12.48 -12.42 7.92
C ALA A 60 -13.62 -11.80 8.75
N GLY A 61 -14.25 -10.76 8.23
CA GLY A 61 -15.33 -10.03 8.94
C GLY A 61 -14.84 -9.11 10.07
N ALA A 62 -13.52 -8.95 10.26
CA ALA A 62 -13.01 -7.95 11.19
C ALA A 62 -13.45 -6.55 10.76
N ARG A 63 -13.91 -5.75 11.72
CA ARG A 63 -14.30 -4.34 11.50
C ARG A 63 -13.17 -3.51 10.87
N TRP A 64 -11.94 -3.83 11.21
CA TRP A 64 -10.75 -3.19 10.66
C TRP A 64 -9.96 -4.19 9.84
N GLN A 65 -9.49 -3.74 8.70
CA GLN A 65 -8.57 -4.43 7.82
C GLN A 65 -7.26 -3.66 7.73
N SER A 66 -6.16 -4.38 7.53
CA SER A 66 -4.81 -3.80 7.53
C SER A 66 -3.98 -4.22 6.32
N SER A 67 -2.98 -3.39 6.02
CA SER A 67 -1.94 -3.66 5.02
C SER A 67 -0.64 -2.99 5.42
N PHE A 68 0.50 -3.56 5.02
CA PHE A 68 1.81 -3.06 5.40
C PHE A 68 2.78 -3.02 4.21
N SER A 69 3.66 -2.03 4.21
CA SER A 69 4.83 -1.99 3.33
C SER A 69 6.06 -1.51 4.09
N TYR A 70 7.23 -1.89 3.60
CA TYR A 70 8.50 -1.69 4.30
C TYR A 70 9.57 -1.28 3.29
N CYS A 71 10.14 -0.09 3.47
CA CYS A 71 11.20 0.44 2.61
C CYS A 71 12.28 1.09 3.48
N GLY A 72 13.51 0.55 3.44
CA GLY A 72 14.59 1.01 4.32
C GLY A 72 14.18 1.03 5.80
N PRO A 73 14.29 2.17 6.51
CA PRO A 73 13.89 2.30 7.91
C PRO A 73 12.38 2.54 8.10
N TYR A 74 11.61 2.66 7.01
CA TYR A 74 10.20 3.04 7.08
C TYR A 74 9.28 1.83 7.06
N ILE A 75 8.19 1.95 7.82
CA ILE A 75 7.08 1.01 7.88
C ILE A 75 5.82 1.81 7.57
N LEU A 76 5.17 1.48 6.46
CA LEU A 76 3.88 2.04 6.09
C LEU A 76 2.79 1.10 6.55
N CYS A 77 1.86 1.63 7.33
CA CYS A 77 0.71 0.90 7.86
C CYS A 77 -0.57 1.51 7.29
N GLY A 78 -1.40 0.67 6.67
CA GLY A 78 -2.73 1.03 6.20
C GLY A 78 -3.80 0.41 7.10
N LEU A 79 -4.81 1.19 7.46
CA LEU A 79 -6.02 0.72 8.15
C LEU A 79 -7.27 1.17 7.41
N SER A 80 -8.25 0.29 7.27
CA SER A 80 -9.56 0.65 6.73
C SER A 80 -10.68 -0.12 7.41
N ARG A 81 -11.84 0.52 7.50
CA ARG A 81 -13.12 -0.08 7.91
C ARG A 81 -14.09 -0.28 6.73
N LEU A 82 -13.66 0.08 5.52
CA LEU A 82 -14.50 0.15 4.31
C LEU A 82 -14.19 -0.98 3.32
N GLY A 83 -13.29 -1.88 3.67
CA GLY A 83 -12.85 -2.98 2.81
C GLY A 83 -11.38 -3.29 2.99
N ALA A 84 -10.81 -4.04 2.05
CA ALA A 84 -9.42 -4.47 2.08
C ALA A 84 -8.49 -3.34 1.60
N PRO A 85 -7.64 -2.77 2.49
CA PRO A 85 -6.64 -1.82 2.07
C PRO A 85 -5.43 -2.53 1.45
N GLY A 86 -4.74 -1.82 0.58
CA GLY A 86 -3.39 -2.12 0.12
C GLY A 86 -2.54 -0.87 0.22
N VAL A 87 -1.31 -1.00 0.74
CA VAL A 87 -0.39 0.13 0.84
C VAL A 87 1.00 -0.23 0.33
N ASP A 88 1.70 0.74 -0.25
CA ASP A 88 3.07 0.55 -0.68
C ASP A 88 3.97 1.78 -0.57
N LEU A 89 5.27 1.53 -0.39
CA LEU A 89 6.35 2.53 -0.37
C LEU A 89 7.36 2.20 -1.47
N ALA A 90 7.62 3.16 -2.35
CA ALA A 90 8.66 3.06 -3.37
C ALA A 90 9.53 4.32 -3.41
N GLY A 91 10.83 4.16 -3.63
CA GLY A 91 11.78 5.26 -3.78
C GLY A 91 12.09 5.56 -5.25
N GLY A 92 12.42 6.82 -5.54
CA GLY A 92 12.75 7.30 -6.89
C GLY A 92 14.23 7.16 -7.26
N GLU A 93 14.92 6.11 -6.84
CA GLU A 93 16.27 5.84 -7.35
C GLU A 93 16.14 5.20 -8.74
N SER A 94 16.96 5.61 -9.71
CA SER A 94 17.02 4.91 -11.01
C SER A 94 17.97 3.73 -10.91
N TRP A 95 17.66 2.65 -11.61
CA TRP A 95 18.55 1.50 -11.77
C TRP A 95 18.44 0.92 -13.18
N PRO A 96 19.48 0.21 -13.65
CA PRO A 96 19.43 -0.49 -14.93
C PRO A 96 18.24 -1.46 -14.99
N GLY A 97 17.33 -1.24 -15.94
CA GLY A 97 16.15 -2.09 -16.18
C GLY A 97 14.83 -1.57 -15.59
N ASP A 98 14.81 -0.40 -14.95
CA ASP A 98 13.58 0.26 -14.48
C ASP A 98 12.51 0.40 -15.58
N ALA A 99 12.91 0.75 -16.81
CA ALA A 99 12.04 0.86 -17.97
C ALA A 99 11.44 -0.50 -18.40
N ASP A 100 12.21 -1.57 -18.35
CA ASP A 100 11.73 -2.92 -18.68
C ASP A 100 10.75 -3.41 -17.61
N VAL A 101 11.05 -3.16 -16.33
CA VAL A 101 10.14 -3.43 -15.21
C VAL A 101 8.84 -2.64 -15.37
N ALA A 102 8.92 -1.36 -15.73
CA ALA A 102 7.73 -0.54 -15.98
C ALA A 102 6.86 -1.13 -17.09
N ARG A 103 7.47 -1.55 -18.21
CA ARG A 103 6.75 -2.15 -19.33
C ARG A 103 6.11 -3.49 -18.96
N LEU A 104 6.87 -4.37 -18.29
CA LEU A 104 6.42 -5.71 -17.93
C LEU A 104 5.33 -5.68 -16.85
N TYR A 105 5.43 -4.79 -15.87
CA TYR A 105 4.54 -4.80 -14.71
C TYR A 105 3.57 -3.62 -14.67
N CYS A 106 3.99 -2.39 -14.93
CA CYS A 106 3.05 -1.25 -14.91
C CYS A 106 2.18 -1.18 -16.17
N GLY A 107 2.64 -1.77 -17.27
CA GLY A 107 1.92 -1.85 -18.53
C GLY A 107 2.37 -0.81 -19.55
N PRO A 108 1.89 -0.95 -20.80
CA PRO A 108 2.39 -0.18 -21.93
C PRO A 108 2.10 1.32 -21.82
N GLU A 109 0.93 1.71 -21.31
CA GLU A 109 0.56 3.13 -21.17
C GLU A 109 1.44 3.86 -20.14
N VAL A 110 1.66 3.24 -18.98
CA VAL A 110 2.55 3.79 -17.94
C VAL A 110 3.99 3.86 -18.46
N ALA A 111 4.47 2.80 -19.12
CA ALA A 111 5.82 2.78 -19.68
C ALA A 111 6.02 3.87 -20.75
N ALA A 112 5.02 4.10 -21.62
CA ALA A 112 5.05 5.18 -22.60
C ALA A 112 5.07 6.57 -21.93
N GLY A 113 4.27 6.78 -20.89
CA GLY A 113 4.26 8.03 -20.12
C GLY A 113 5.62 8.30 -19.43
N LEU A 114 6.24 7.27 -18.86
CA LEU A 114 7.57 7.37 -18.26
C LEU A 114 8.65 7.68 -19.31
N ALA A 115 8.59 7.05 -20.49
CA ALA A 115 9.53 7.33 -21.57
C ALA A 115 9.41 8.78 -22.08
N ALA A 116 8.19 9.31 -22.14
CA ALA A 116 7.92 10.70 -22.53
C ALA A 116 8.30 11.73 -21.46
N SER A 117 8.45 11.32 -20.19
CA SER A 117 8.78 12.22 -19.08
C SER A 117 10.24 12.71 -19.16
N PRO A 118 10.54 13.92 -18.65
CA PRO A 118 11.92 14.42 -18.55
C PRO A 118 12.82 13.44 -17.79
N PRO A 119 14.06 13.17 -18.24
CA PRO A 119 14.92 12.17 -17.62
C PRO A 119 15.09 12.32 -16.10
N ALA A 120 15.13 13.55 -15.59
CA ALA A 120 15.25 13.85 -14.17
C ALA A 120 14.00 13.49 -13.34
N GLU A 121 12.82 13.40 -13.97
CA GLU A 121 11.54 13.11 -13.30
C GLU A 121 11.15 11.64 -13.39
N ARG A 122 11.71 10.89 -14.35
CA ARG A 122 11.37 9.47 -14.60
C ARG A 122 11.47 8.59 -13.36
N PRO A 123 12.52 8.68 -12.52
CA PRO A 123 12.62 7.80 -11.36
C PRO A 123 11.52 8.06 -10.33
N ASP A 124 11.16 9.33 -10.12
CA ASP A 124 10.08 9.71 -9.21
C ASP A 124 8.70 9.29 -9.76
N ALA A 125 8.47 9.51 -11.06
CA ALA A 125 7.26 9.07 -11.74
C ALA A 125 7.12 7.54 -11.73
N PHE A 126 8.21 6.80 -11.90
CA PHE A 126 8.24 5.35 -11.77
C PHE A 126 7.87 4.93 -10.35
N ALA A 127 8.49 5.51 -9.32
CA ALA A 127 8.20 5.19 -7.93
C ALA A 127 6.72 5.44 -7.57
N ARG A 128 6.14 6.54 -8.07
CA ARG A 128 4.72 6.82 -7.92
C ARG A 128 3.84 5.75 -8.58
N ALA A 129 4.15 5.36 -9.81
CA ALA A 129 3.39 4.35 -10.54
C ALA A 129 3.53 2.95 -9.91
N TRP A 130 4.75 2.59 -9.51
CA TRP A 130 5.07 1.33 -8.86
C TRP A 130 4.34 1.18 -7.53
N SER A 131 4.43 2.20 -6.66
CA SER A 131 3.72 2.16 -5.37
C SER A 131 2.21 2.06 -5.55
N ALA A 132 1.64 2.70 -6.57
CA ALA A 132 0.21 2.57 -6.89
C ALA A 132 -0.17 1.15 -7.31
N LEU A 133 0.62 0.52 -8.18
CA LEU A 133 0.40 -0.84 -8.65
C LEU A 133 0.44 -1.83 -7.47
N GLU A 134 1.50 -1.79 -6.67
CA GLU A 134 1.66 -2.65 -5.49
C GLU A 134 0.56 -2.44 -4.46
N ALA A 135 0.13 -1.20 -4.23
CA ALA A 135 -1.02 -0.91 -3.38
C ALA A 135 -2.31 -1.56 -3.91
N ARG A 136 -2.61 -1.44 -5.21
CA ARG A 136 -3.79 -2.10 -5.83
C ARG A 136 -3.69 -3.62 -5.74
N LEU A 137 -2.53 -4.20 -6.05
CA LEU A 137 -2.29 -5.65 -5.95
C LEU A 137 -2.57 -6.15 -4.52
N LYS A 138 -2.05 -5.45 -3.51
CA LYS A 138 -2.28 -5.81 -2.09
C LYS A 138 -3.74 -5.67 -1.68
N ALA A 139 -4.45 -4.63 -2.13
CA ALA A 139 -5.87 -4.44 -1.87
C ALA A 139 -6.71 -5.58 -2.47
N CYS A 140 -6.39 -5.99 -3.70
CA CYS A 140 -7.00 -7.13 -4.39
C CYS A 140 -6.46 -8.51 -3.92
N ARG A 141 -5.58 -8.55 -2.89
CA ARG A 141 -4.96 -9.77 -2.35
C ARG A 141 -4.18 -10.60 -3.37
N ARG A 142 -3.60 -9.96 -4.39
CA ARG A 142 -2.78 -10.62 -5.42
C ARG A 142 -1.28 -10.52 -5.11
N GLY A 143 -0.52 -11.42 -5.72
CA GLY A 143 0.95 -11.31 -5.80
C GLY A 143 1.34 -10.42 -6.98
N LEU A 144 2.61 -10.03 -7.04
CA LEU A 144 3.16 -9.36 -8.22
C LEU A 144 3.06 -10.30 -9.43
N GLU A 145 2.48 -9.79 -10.51
CA GLU A 145 2.28 -10.51 -11.77
C GLU A 145 2.43 -9.53 -12.94
N GLU A 146 2.94 -10.03 -14.07
CA GLU A 146 3.12 -9.22 -15.27
C GLU A 146 1.80 -8.65 -15.79
N HIS A 147 1.92 -7.59 -16.57
CA HIS A 147 0.78 -6.88 -17.12
C HIS A 147 0.01 -7.76 -18.09
N SER A 148 -1.27 -7.95 -17.78
CA SER A 148 -2.26 -8.54 -18.67
C SER A 148 -3.59 -7.78 -18.55
N PRO A 149 -4.41 -7.75 -19.60
CA PRO A 149 -5.76 -7.18 -19.51
C PRO A 149 -6.62 -7.85 -18.43
N GLU A 150 -6.40 -9.13 -18.15
CA GLU A 150 -7.10 -9.85 -17.09
C GLU A 150 -6.71 -9.34 -15.71
N ARG A 151 -5.41 -9.13 -15.46
CA ARG A 151 -4.96 -8.49 -14.22
C ARG A 151 -5.61 -7.13 -14.04
N GLU A 152 -5.58 -6.28 -15.07
CA GLU A 152 -6.13 -4.92 -14.94
C GLU A 152 -7.64 -4.92 -14.64
N ARG A 153 -8.40 -5.85 -15.23
CA ARG A 153 -9.82 -6.04 -14.88
C ARG A 153 -10.01 -6.37 -13.39
N HIS A 154 -9.15 -7.20 -12.81
CA HIS A 154 -9.21 -7.49 -11.38
C HIS A 154 -8.79 -6.28 -10.54
N LEU A 155 -7.72 -5.59 -10.94
CA LEU A 155 -7.23 -4.42 -10.22
C LEU A 155 -8.16 -3.21 -10.34
N ALA A 156 -9.10 -3.18 -11.29
CA ALA A 156 -10.14 -2.17 -11.38
C ALA A 156 -11.10 -2.17 -10.17
N ALA A 157 -11.16 -3.26 -9.41
CA ALA A 157 -11.90 -3.30 -8.14
C ALA A 157 -11.23 -2.46 -7.03
N ALA A 158 -9.91 -2.21 -7.12
CA ALA A 158 -9.18 -1.40 -6.15
C ALA A 158 -8.97 0.03 -6.66
N ARG A 159 -9.40 1.00 -5.85
CA ARG A 159 -9.24 2.44 -6.13
C ARG A 159 -8.09 3.00 -5.32
N ILE A 160 -7.22 3.81 -5.96
CA ILE A 160 -6.22 4.61 -5.23
C ILE A 160 -6.95 5.67 -4.41
N THR A 161 -6.72 5.70 -3.10
CA THR A 161 -7.36 6.64 -2.17
C THR A 161 -6.42 7.72 -1.68
N CYS A 162 -5.11 7.47 -1.72
CA CYS A 162 -4.09 8.43 -1.33
C CYS A 162 -2.78 8.14 -2.09
N GLN A 163 -2.10 9.19 -2.53
CA GLN A 163 -0.69 9.14 -2.90
C GLN A 163 0.00 10.37 -2.32
N VAL A 164 1.07 10.17 -1.57
CA VAL A 164 1.83 11.26 -0.97
C VAL A 164 3.31 10.98 -1.06
N ARG A 165 4.09 12.05 -1.27
CA ARG A 165 5.54 12.00 -1.29
C ARG A 165 6.08 12.42 0.08
N HIS A 166 6.95 11.60 0.66
CA HIS A 166 7.58 11.88 1.95
C HIS A 166 9.00 11.31 1.98
N ASP A 167 9.99 12.12 2.35
CA ASP A 167 11.40 11.74 2.43
C ASP A 167 11.94 11.03 1.16
N GLY A 168 11.53 11.51 -0.02
CA GLY A 168 11.93 10.92 -1.31
C GLY A 168 11.24 9.60 -1.67
N LEU A 169 10.28 9.14 -0.84
CA LEU A 169 9.46 7.96 -1.09
C LEU A 169 8.04 8.36 -1.49
N TRP A 170 7.45 7.59 -2.38
CA TRP A 170 6.02 7.60 -2.65
C TRP A 170 5.30 6.58 -1.78
N ALA A 171 4.37 7.06 -0.97
CA ALA A 171 3.44 6.25 -0.21
C ALA A 171 2.08 6.25 -0.92
N SER A 172 1.63 5.07 -1.34
CA SER A 172 0.33 4.90 -1.99
C SER A 172 -0.58 4.04 -1.14
N ALA A 173 -1.87 4.38 -1.13
CA ALA A 173 -2.93 3.59 -0.54
C ALA A 173 -4.02 3.30 -1.58
N ALA A 174 -4.50 2.06 -1.57
CA ALA A 174 -5.62 1.61 -2.38
C ALA A 174 -6.65 0.90 -1.50
N LEU A 175 -7.92 0.94 -1.91
CA LEU A 175 -9.01 0.25 -1.25
C LEU A 175 -9.76 -0.60 -2.27
N CYS A 176 -9.89 -1.89 -1.97
CA CYS A 176 -10.89 -2.75 -2.57
C CYS A 176 -12.08 -2.80 -1.59
N PRO A 177 -13.25 -2.25 -1.94
CA PRO A 177 -14.40 -2.27 -1.05
C PRO A 177 -14.84 -3.71 -0.76
N ASP A 178 -15.38 -3.95 0.43
CA ASP A 178 -16.03 -5.22 0.71
C ASP A 178 -17.31 -5.32 -0.14
N VAL A 179 -17.53 -6.48 -0.76
CA VAL A 179 -18.73 -6.75 -1.59
C VAL A 179 -20.04 -6.61 -0.79
N ALA A 180 -19.95 -6.62 0.55
CA ALA A 180 -21.09 -6.50 1.46
C ALA A 180 -21.78 -5.12 1.45
N ASP A 181 -21.16 -4.06 0.91
CA ASP A 181 -21.78 -2.73 0.81
C ASP A 181 -22.47 -2.44 -0.54
N ALA A 182 -22.58 -3.44 -1.42
CA ALA A 182 -23.45 -3.36 -2.60
C ALA A 182 -24.91 -3.68 -2.21
N ALA A 183 -25.48 -2.92 -1.28
CA ALA A 183 -26.94 -2.89 -1.14
C ALA A 183 -27.50 -2.10 -2.33
N PRO A 184 -28.38 -2.67 -3.18
CA PRO A 184 -29.16 -1.86 -4.10
C PRO A 184 -30.08 -0.98 -3.24
N GLY A 185 -29.96 0.34 -3.40
CA GLY A 185 -30.94 1.27 -2.83
C GLY A 185 -32.35 0.88 -3.28
N GLY A 186 -33.27 0.89 -2.32
CA GLY A 186 -34.66 0.46 -2.49
C GLY A 186 -35.51 1.34 -3.41
#